data_AF-A0A962XNQ9-F1
#
_entry.id   AF-A0A962XNQ9-F1
#
_cell.length_a   1.000
_cell.length_b   1.000
_cell.length_c   1.000
_cell.angle_alpha   90.00
_cell.angle_beta   90.00
_cell.angle_gamma   90.00
#
_symmetry.space_group_name_H-M   'P 1'
#
loop_
_entity.id
_entity.type
_entity.pdbx_description
1 polymer ?
#
loop_
_entity_poly.entity_id
_entity_poly.type
_entity_poly.pdbx_seq_one_letter_code
_entity_poly.pdbx_strand_id
1 'polypeptide(L)'
;MIVNTKKQKRLATVNEVAAMPEYPFSKSSLRHLIFQAEDRLSSKGDTIPGNGLKEAGAIIRIGKKILVDLDRFDAWIENQRAG
;
A
#
# COMPACT_ATOMS: atom_id res chain seq x y z
N MET A 1 24.82 -26.54 -2.49
CA MET A 1 24.40 -25.38 -3.31
C MET A 1 23.30 -24.66 -2.57
N ILE A 2 23.50 -23.42 -2.13
CA ILE A 2 22.45 -22.65 -1.45
C ILE A 2 21.74 -21.85 -2.53
N VAL A 3 20.54 -22.26 -2.91
CA VAL A 3 19.69 -21.44 -3.79
C VAL A 3 19.15 -20.28 -2.98
N ASN A 4 19.66 -19.07 -3.25
CA ASN A 4 19.11 -17.85 -2.67
C ASN A 4 17.83 -17.47 -3.43
N THR A 5 16.72 -18.15 -3.14
CA THR A 5 15.42 -17.85 -3.74
C THR A 5 14.75 -16.71 -2.99
N LYS A 6 15.27 -15.48 -3.13
CA LYS A 6 14.47 -14.30 -2.80
C LYS A 6 13.33 -14.25 -3.80
N LYS A 7 12.09 -14.56 -3.39
CA LYS A 7 10.89 -14.40 -4.22
C LYS A 7 10.89 -12.98 -4.78
N GLN A 8 10.87 -12.84 -6.10
CA GLN A 8 10.82 -11.54 -6.76
C GLN A 8 9.59 -10.80 -6.26
N LYS A 9 9.76 -9.61 -5.68
CA LYS A 9 8.64 -8.80 -5.22
C LYS A 9 7.77 -8.40 -6.41
N ARG A 10 6.45 -8.59 -6.28
CA ARG A 10 5.45 -8.10 -7.22
C ARG A 10 5.24 -6.62 -6.97
N LEU A 11 5.99 -5.78 -7.68
CA LEU A 11 5.91 -4.33 -7.56
C LEU A 11 5.11 -3.74 -8.71
N ALA A 12 4.17 -2.86 -8.40
CA ALA A 12 3.35 -2.15 -9.39
C ALA A 12 3.22 -0.67 -9.01
N THR A 13 3.20 0.21 -9.99
CA THR A 13 2.82 1.62 -9.81
C THR A 13 1.32 1.72 -9.53
N VAL A 14 0.88 2.84 -8.96
CA VAL A 14 -0.54 3.15 -8.75
C VAL A 14 -1.37 3.01 -10.05
N ASN A 15 -0.79 3.37 -11.19
CA ASN A 15 -1.49 3.26 -12.47
C ASN A 15 -1.66 1.80 -12.92
N GLU A 16 -0.66 0.95 -12.68
CA GLU A 16 -0.72 -0.47 -13.01
C GLU A 16 -1.70 -1.20 -12.09
N VAL A 17 -1.68 -0.92 -10.77
CA VAL A 17 -2.67 -1.50 -9.84
C VAL A 17 -4.10 -1.14 -10.26
N ALA A 18 -4.35 0.12 -10.64
CA ALA A 18 -5.68 0.54 -11.07
C ALA A 18 -6.13 -0.04 -12.43
N ALA A 19 -5.22 -0.64 -13.20
CA ALA A 19 -5.52 -1.29 -14.47
C ALA A 19 -5.73 -2.81 -14.32
N MET A 20 -5.37 -3.37 -13.17
CA MET A 20 -5.51 -4.79 -12.86
C MET A 20 -6.97 -5.10 -12.44
N PRO A 21 -7.67 -6.02 -13.13
CA PRO A 21 -9.08 -6.31 -12.84
C PRO A 21 -9.33 -6.93 -11.46
N GLU A 22 -8.33 -7.56 -10.84
CA GLU A 22 -8.43 -8.15 -9.51
C GLU A 22 -8.46 -7.12 -8.37
N TYR A 23 -8.06 -5.86 -8.64
CA TYR A 23 -8.07 -4.78 -7.65
C TYR A 23 -9.19 -3.78 -7.98
N PRO A 24 -10.28 -3.75 -7.21
CA PRO A 24 -11.41 -2.83 -7.44
C PRO A 24 -11.11 -1.41 -6.94
N PHE A 25 -9.89 -0.90 -7.16
CA PHE A 25 -9.44 0.40 -6.71
C PHE A 25 -9.18 1.34 -7.89
N SER A 26 -9.86 2.47 -7.91
CA SER A 26 -9.56 3.55 -8.85
C SER A 26 -8.22 4.20 -8.49
N LYS A 27 -7.56 4.86 -9.46
CA LYS A 27 -6.32 5.60 -9.21
C LYS A 27 -6.47 6.66 -8.11
N SER A 28 -7.63 7.31 -8.01
CA SER A 28 -7.91 8.30 -6.96
C SER A 28 -8.02 7.63 -5.60
N SER A 29 -8.70 6.49 -5.50
CA SER A 29 -8.80 5.72 -4.26
C SER A 29 -7.44 5.23 -3.77
N LEU A 30 -6.58 4.72 -4.66
CA LEU A 30 -5.22 4.29 -4.30
C LEU A 30 -4.37 5.45 -3.80
N ARG A 31 -4.40 6.61 -4.48
CA ARG A 31 -3.68 7.81 -4.02
C ARG A 31 -4.17 8.29 -2.67
N HIS A 32 -5.48 8.23 -2.45
CA HIS A 32 -6.08 8.57 -1.18
C HIS A 32 -5.63 7.60 -0.07
N LEU A 33 -5.64 6.29 -0.31
CA LEU A 33 -5.10 5.30 0.62
C LEU A 33 -3.63 5.56 0.97
N ILE A 34 -2.79 5.85 -0.04
CA ILE A 34 -1.38 6.16 0.18
C ILE A 34 -1.20 7.47 0.97
N PHE A 35 -2.04 8.48 0.72
CA PHE A 35 -2.02 9.74 1.47
C PHE A 35 -2.43 9.54 2.93
N GLN A 36 -3.39 8.64 3.20
CA GLN A 36 -3.86 8.31 4.55
C GLN A 36 -3.02 7.22 5.23
N ALA A 37 -1.90 6.79 4.65
CA ALA A 37 -1.07 5.73 5.19
C ALA A 37 -0.19 6.17 6.37
N GLU A 38 -0.16 7.46 6.69
CA GLU A 38 0.61 8.01 7.80
C GLU A 38 -0.31 8.69 8.80
N ASP A 39 0.11 8.68 10.06
CA ASP A 39 -0.52 9.46 11.11
C ASP A 39 -0.53 10.94 10.75
N ARG A 40 -1.64 11.61 11.08
CA ARG A 40 -1.85 13.03 10.77
C ARG A 40 -2.57 13.73 11.91
N LEU A 41 -2.29 15.02 12.08
CA LEU A 41 -2.96 15.82 13.10
C LEU A 41 -4.30 16.36 12.58
N SER A 42 -5.30 16.32 13.45
CA SER A 42 -6.57 17.03 13.25
C SER A 42 -6.39 18.52 13.52
N SER A 43 -7.36 19.35 13.09
CA SER A 43 -7.38 20.79 13.41
C SER A 43 -7.49 21.08 14.92
N LYS A 44 -7.86 20.08 15.72
CA LYS A 44 -7.96 20.15 17.18
C LYS A 44 -6.69 19.66 17.90
N GLY A 45 -5.69 19.20 17.14
CA GLY A 45 -4.43 18.67 17.69
C GLY A 45 -4.43 17.16 17.97
N ASP A 46 -5.54 16.47 17.75
CA ASP A 46 -5.62 15.01 17.94
C ASP A 46 -4.88 14.26 16.82
N THR A 47 -4.20 13.16 17.16
CA THR A 47 -3.59 12.27 16.17
C THR A 47 -4.65 11.35 15.56
N ILE A 48 -4.80 11.43 14.24
CA ILE A 48 -5.57 10.49 13.44
C ILE A 48 -4.58 9.41 12.96
N PRO A 49 -4.76 8.14 13.36
CA PRO A 49 -3.88 7.07 12.94
C PRO A 49 -3.97 6.83 11.43
N GLY A 50 -2.87 6.41 10.84
CA GLY A 50 -2.82 5.94 9.46
C GLY A 50 -3.70 4.70 9.24
N ASN A 51 -4.00 4.40 7.97
CA ASN A 51 -4.83 3.25 7.60
C ASN A 51 -4.11 1.88 7.66
N GLY A 52 -2.91 1.80 8.23
CA GLY A 52 -2.14 0.55 8.35
C GLY A 52 -1.36 0.15 7.09
N LEU A 53 -1.51 0.87 5.98
CA LEU A 53 -0.92 0.48 4.69
C LEU A 53 0.60 0.66 4.66
N LYS A 54 1.12 1.66 5.38
CA LYS A 54 2.57 1.88 5.51
C LYS A 54 3.19 0.80 6.41
N GLU A 55 2.53 0.47 7.50
CA GLU A 55 2.92 -0.52 8.50
C GLU A 55 2.95 -1.92 7.89
N ALA A 56 2.00 -2.22 6.98
CA ALA A 56 2.00 -3.44 6.20
C ALA A 56 3.22 -3.57 5.25
N GLY A 57 3.96 -2.48 5.02
CA GLY A 57 5.09 -2.45 4.09
C GLY A 57 4.66 -2.48 2.61
N ALA A 58 3.41 -2.13 2.32
CA ALA A 58 2.87 -2.14 0.97
C ALA A 58 3.33 -0.94 0.12
N ILE A 59 3.75 0.16 0.75
CA ILE A 59 4.18 1.38 0.06
C ILE A 59 5.71 1.42 -0.02
N ILE A 60 6.26 1.42 -1.23
CA ILE A 60 7.69 1.58 -1.50
C ILE A 60 7.92 2.91 -2.21
N ARG A 61 8.65 3.82 -1.57
CA ARG A 61 9.03 5.12 -2.14
C ARG A 61 10.45 5.06 -2.69
N ILE A 62 10.61 5.41 -3.97
CA ILE A 62 11.92 5.53 -4.66
C ILE A 62 11.98 6.92 -5.28
N GLY A 63 12.61 7.87 -4.56
CA GLY A 63 12.58 9.29 -4.93
C GLY A 63 11.14 9.80 -5.03
N LYS A 64 10.76 10.32 -6.20
CA LYS A 64 9.39 10.81 -6.47
C LYS A 64 8.42 9.71 -6.92
N LYS A 65 8.88 8.47 -7.12
CA LYS A 65 8.04 7.35 -7.54
C LYS A 65 7.50 6.58 -6.33
N ILE A 66 6.28 6.10 -6.46
CA ILE A 66 5.62 5.22 -5.49
C ILE A 66 5.31 3.90 -6.20
N LEU A 67 5.78 2.81 -5.61
CA LEU A 67 5.46 1.44 -5.97
C LEU A 67 4.64 0.82 -4.84
N VAL A 68 3.78 -0.10 -5.21
CA VAL A 68 2.97 -0.93 -4.33
C VAL A 68 3.55 -2.34 -4.36
N ASP A 69 3.90 -2.87 -3.20
CA ASP A 69 4.24 -4.29 -3.02
C ASP A 69 2.92 -5.07 -2.94
N LEU A 70 2.55 -5.72 -4.04
CA LEU A 70 1.23 -6.37 -4.19
C LEU A 70 1.02 -7.48 -3.16
N ASP A 71 2.05 -8.25 -2.82
CA ASP A 71 1.92 -9.33 -1.83
C ASP A 71 1.59 -8.75 -0.43
N ARG A 72 2.15 -7.58 -0.10
CA ARG A 72 1.85 -6.87 1.16
C ARG A 72 0.52 -6.14 1.11
N PHE A 73 0.14 -5.64 -0.05
CA PHE A 73 -1.15 -5.00 -0.27
C PHE A 73 -2.30 -6.00 -0.14
N ASP A 74 -2.17 -7.18 -0.75
CA ASP A 74 -3.11 -8.30 -0.61
C ASP A 74 -3.30 -8.66 0.88
N ALA A 75 -2.20 -8.85 1.61
CA ALA A 75 -2.25 -9.14 3.05
C ALA A 75 -2.94 -8.02 3.86
N TRP A 76 -2.73 -6.76 3.49
CA TRP A 76 -3.42 -5.63 4.11
C TRP A 76 -4.93 -5.66 3.80
N ILE A 77 -5.34 -5.91 2.55
CA ILE A 77 -6.77 -6.02 2.17
C ILE A 77 -7.46 -7.12 2.97
N GLU A 78 -6.84 -8.28 3.12
CA GLU A 78 -7.42 -9.39 3.88
C GLU A 78 -7.53 -9.06 5.38
N ASN A 79 -6.54 -8.37 5.96
CA ASN A 79 -6.65 -7.87 7.34
C ASN A 79 -7.78 -6.85 7.51
N GLN A 80 -8.05 -5.99 6.52
CA GLN A 80 -9.17 -5.04 6.55
C GLN A 80 -10.53 -5.75 6.46
N ARG A 81 -10.60 -6.91 5.79
CA ARG A 81 -11.83 -7.72 5.69
C ARG A 81 -12.15 -8.50 6.96
N ALA A 82 -11.13 -8.86 7.72
CA ALA A 82 -11.25 -9.68 8.92
C ALA A 82 -11.56 -8.87 10.20
N GLY A 83 -11.55 -7.53 10.13
CA GLY A 83 -11.98 -6.63 11.19
C GLY A 83 -13.44 -6.23 11.06
#